data_AF-U4QM24-F1
#
_entry.id   AF-U4QM24-F1
#
_cell.length_a   1.000
_cell.length_b   1.000
_cell.length_c   1.000
_cell.angle_alpha   90.00
_cell.angle_beta   90.00
_cell.angle_gamma   90.00
#
_symmetry.space_group_name_H-M   'P 1'
#
loop_
_entity.id
_entity.type
_entity.pdbx_description
1 polymer ?
#
loop_
_entity_poly.entity_id
_entity_poly.type
_entity_poly.pdbx_seq_one_letter_code
_entity_poly.pdbx_strand_id
1 'polypeptide(L)'
;MTNKAAKIAKQWLDDADAILVTASNGLSISEGLNLFANDKKLKEVLGDLVDKYHLPNLLTAFAFKYPNQLDYWRMVARVVEYYGNNYEISNYMQDIKKIIGNKSYFVWTSNIDHHFALVGVD
;
A
#
# COMPACT_ATOMS: atom_id res chain seq x y z
N MET A 1 -17.65 11.72 -4.57
CA MET A 1 -18.00 12.32 -3.26
C MET A 1 -18.77 13.61 -3.52
N THR A 2 -19.79 13.97 -2.74
CA THR A 2 -20.50 15.25 -2.95
C THR A 2 -19.74 16.38 -2.24
N ASN A 3 -19.85 17.61 -2.76
CA ASN A 3 -19.27 18.81 -2.12
C ASN A 3 -19.78 18.98 -0.67
N LYS A 4 -20.99 18.52 -0.37
CA LYS A 4 -21.55 18.55 0.98
C LYS A 4 -20.80 17.60 1.92
N ALA A 5 -20.57 16.36 1.49
CA ALA A 5 -19.86 15.37 2.31
C ALA A 5 -18.41 15.79 2.61
N ALA A 6 -17.71 16.35 1.62
CA ALA A 6 -16.34 16.84 1.81
C ALA A 6 -16.27 17.99 2.83
N LYS A 7 -17.24 18.91 2.82
CA LYS A 7 -17.31 20.00 3.81
C LYS A 7 -17.54 19.48 5.23
N ILE A 8 -18.45 18.51 5.40
CA ILE A 8 -18.72 17.89 6.70
C ILE A 8 -17.46 17.18 7.23
N ALA A 9 -16.81 16.38 6.39
CA ALA A 9 -15.58 15.68 6.76
C ALA A 9 -14.47 16.67 7.17
N LYS A 10 -14.29 17.76 6.42
CA LYS A 10 -13.35 18.81 6.78
C LYS A 10 -13.65 19.39 8.16
N GLN A 11 -14.91 19.71 8.45
CA GLN A 11 -15.27 20.26 9.75
C GLN A 11 -15.01 19.28 10.89
N TRP A 12 -15.33 17.99 10.72
CA TRP A 12 -14.99 16.96 11.70
C TRP A 12 -13.49 16.84 11.95
N LEU A 13 -12.68 16.93 10.90
CA LEU A 13 -11.23 16.92 11.03
C LEU A 13 -10.72 18.16 11.77
N ASP A 14 -11.21 19.34 11.40
CA ASP A 14 -10.83 20.61 12.04
C ASP A 14 -11.18 20.63 13.53
N ASP A 15 -12.35 20.12 13.91
CA ASP A 15 -12.87 20.11 15.29
C ASP A 15 -12.30 18.97 16.16
N ALA A 16 -11.71 17.93 15.58
CA ALA A 16 -11.23 16.77 16.33
C ALA A 16 -9.99 17.08 17.19
N ASP A 17 -9.98 16.60 18.44
CA ASP A 17 -8.82 16.66 19.34
C ASP A 17 -7.66 15.77 18.86
N ALA A 18 -7.99 14.63 18.25
CA ALA A 18 -7.02 13.66 17.72
C ALA A 18 -7.62 12.86 16.53
N ILE A 19 -6.76 12.23 15.74
CA ILE A 19 -7.14 11.46 14.54
C ILE A 19 -6.65 10.00 14.65
N LEU A 20 -7.58 9.04 14.52
CA LEU A 20 -7.22 7.65 14.25
C LEU A 20 -7.30 7.41 12.74
N VAL A 21 -6.14 7.16 12.11
CA VAL A 21 -6.05 6.84 10.69
C VAL A 21 -6.10 5.34 10.55
N THR A 22 -7.10 4.81 9.87
CA THR A 22 -7.15 3.39 9.51
C THR A 22 -7.02 3.21 8.02
N ALA A 23 -6.25 2.20 7.62
CA ALA A 23 -6.02 1.88 6.22
C ALA A 23 -5.94 0.37 6.01
N SER A 24 -6.28 -0.03 4.79
CA SER A 24 -6.11 -1.39 4.31
C SER A 24 -5.68 -1.33 2.84
N ASN A 25 -5.72 -2.45 2.11
CA ASN A 25 -5.11 -2.55 0.78
C ASN A 25 -5.72 -1.58 -0.25
N GLY A 26 -6.91 -1.01 0.00
CA GLY A 26 -7.46 0.08 -0.82
C GLY A 26 -6.50 1.27 -0.95
N LEU A 27 -5.78 1.63 0.12
CA LEU A 27 -4.73 2.65 0.08
C LEU A 27 -3.54 2.20 -0.78
N SER A 28 -3.06 0.97 -0.57
CA SER A 28 -1.95 0.42 -1.35
C SER A 28 -2.30 0.32 -2.83
N ILE A 29 -3.55 0.00 -3.18
CA ILE A 29 -4.05 -0.05 -4.56
C ILE A 29 -3.98 1.33 -5.21
N SER A 30 -4.37 2.41 -4.50
CA SER A 30 -4.21 3.77 -5.03
C SER A 30 -2.73 4.16 -5.24
N GLU A 31 -1.83 3.51 -4.52
CA GLU A 31 -0.38 3.65 -4.63
C GLU A 31 0.27 2.58 -5.55
N GLY A 32 -0.54 1.80 -6.29
CA GLY A 32 -0.08 0.84 -7.29
C GLY A 32 0.20 -0.59 -6.80
N LEU A 33 0.09 -0.86 -5.50
CA LEU A 33 0.24 -2.19 -4.89
C LEU A 33 -1.11 -2.87 -4.69
N ASN A 34 -1.56 -3.60 -5.72
CA ASN A 34 -2.75 -4.44 -5.64
C ASN A 34 -2.38 -5.89 -5.33
N LEU A 35 -2.67 -6.35 -4.12
CA LEU A 35 -2.30 -7.70 -3.68
C LEU A 35 -3.17 -8.80 -4.30
N PHE A 36 -4.35 -8.45 -4.80
CA PHE A 36 -5.38 -9.42 -5.21
C PHE A 36 -5.54 -9.53 -6.72
N ALA A 37 -5.01 -8.57 -7.49
CA ALA A 37 -5.18 -8.52 -8.94
C ALA A 37 -4.25 -9.47 -9.69
N ASN A 38 -4.83 -10.10 -10.72
CA ASN A 38 -4.08 -10.70 -11.82
C ASN A 38 -3.94 -9.65 -12.93
N ASP A 39 -3.03 -8.71 -12.76
CA ASP A 39 -2.85 -7.60 -13.69
C ASP A 39 -1.49 -7.65 -14.40
N LYS A 40 -1.27 -6.70 -15.30
CA LYS A 40 0.01 -6.57 -15.99
C LYS A 40 1.17 -6.35 -15.01
N LYS A 41 0.92 -5.69 -13.88
CA LYS A 41 1.95 -5.35 -12.89
C LYS A 41 2.49 -6.61 -12.22
N LEU A 42 1.64 -7.62 -11.94
CA LEU A 42 2.08 -8.93 -11.45
C LEU A 42 3.20 -9.52 -12.32
N LYS A 43 3.00 -9.50 -13.65
CA LYS A 43 3.98 -10.02 -14.62
C LYS A 43 5.21 -9.12 -14.73
N GLU A 44 5.04 -7.80 -14.70
CA GLU A 44 6.15 -6.84 -14.70
C GLU A 44 7.07 -7.05 -13.48
N VAL A 45 6.50 -7.28 -12.29
CA VAL A 45 7.26 -7.42 -11.04
C VAL A 45 7.83 -8.84 -10.88
N LEU A 46 7.02 -9.88 -11.05
CA LEU A 46 7.43 -11.26 -10.77
C LEU A 46 8.02 -11.98 -11.98
N GLY A 47 7.91 -11.43 -13.18
CA GLY A 47 8.55 -11.94 -14.40
C GLY A 47 8.20 -13.40 -14.70
N ASP A 48 9.25 -14.20 -14.91
CA ASP A 48 9.17 -15.63 -15.24
C ASP A 48 8.49 -16.48 -14.16
N LEU A 49 8.51 -16.05 -12.89
CA LEU A 49 7.91 -16.79 -11.77
C LEU A 49 6.38 -16.91 -11.91
N VAL A 50 5.72 -15.96 -12.57
CA VAL A 50 4.27 -15.99 -12.80
C VAL A 50 3.87 -17.21 -13.62
N ASP A 51 4.56 -17.47 -14.72
CA ASP A 51 4.22 -18.60 -15.61
C ASP A 51 4.69 -19.92 -15.01
N LYS A 52 5.88 -19.92 -14.40
CA LYS A 52 6.48 -21.10 -13.79
C LYS A 52 5.63 -21.72 -12.69
N TYR A 53 4.97 -20.88 -11.89
CA TYR A 53 4.18 -21.31 -10.73
C TYR A 53 2.68 -21.02 -10.87
N HIS A 54 2.23 -20.52 -12.02
CA HIS A 54 0.84 -20.14 -12.30
C HIS A 54 0.27 -19.20 -11.22
N LEU A 55 1.04 -18.19 -10.84
CA LEU A 55 0.68 -17.28 -9.75
C LEU A 55 -0.44 -16.33 -10.20
N PRO A 56 -1.61 -16.32 -9.52
CA PRO A 56 -2.74 -15.49 -9.93
C PRO A 56 -2.67 -14.06 -9.39
N ASN A 57 -1.92 -13.80 -8.31
CA ASN A 57 -1.73 -12.47 -7.72
C ASN A 57 -0.58 -12.49 -6.71
N LEU A 58 -0.19 -11.30 -6.21
CA LEU A 58 0.91 -11.14 -5.25
C LEU A 58 0.61 -11.81 -3.91
N LEU A 59 -0.63 -11.73 -3.40
CA LEU A 59 -0.98 -12.38 -2.14
C LEU A 59 -0.75 -13.89 -2.19
N THR A 60 -1.14 -14.52 -3.29
CA THR A 60 -0.92 -15.95 -3.51
C THR A 60 0.56 -16.24 -3.69
N ALA A 61 1.31 -15.38 -4.38
CA ALA A 61 2.76 -15.51 -4.50
C ALA A 61 3.44 -15.54 -3.12
N PHE A 62 3.07 -14.66 -2.20
CA PHE A 62 3.61 -14.69 -0.83
C PHE A 62 3.23 -15.95 -0.04
N ALA A 63 2.03 -16.47 -0.24
CA ALA A 63 1.55 -17.68 0.44
C ALA A 63 1.97 -18.99 -0.26
N PHE A 64 2.60 -18.92 -1.44
CA PHE A 64 2.91 -20.09 -2.25
C PHE A 64 4.02 -20.93 -1.61
N LYS A 65 3.82 -22.25 -1.59
CA LYS A 65 4.81 -23.20 -1.07
C LYS A 65 5.84 -23.53 -2.16
N TYR A 66 6.81 -22.65 -2.36
CA TYR A 66 7.84 -22.83 -3.36
C TYR A 66 8.68 -24.09 -3.07
N PRO A 67 8.84 -25.02 -4.04
CA PRO A 67 9.73 -26.17 -3.88
C PRO A 67 11.21 -25.76 -3.87
N ASN A 68 11.54 -24.57 -4.41
CA ASN A 68 12.87 -24.00 -4.41
C ASN A 68 12.89 -22.71 -3.58
N GLN A 69 13.67 -22.69 -2.50
CA GLN A 69 13.83 -21.53 -1.62
C GLN A 69 14.41 -20.31 -2.34
N LEU A 70 15.26 -20.50 -3.35
CA LEU A 70 15.79 -19.39 -4.13
C LEU A 70 14.68 -18.66 -4.89
N ASP A 71 13.68 -19.39 -5.40
CA ASP A 71 12.58 -18.77 -6.14
C ASP A 71 11.61 -18.03 -5.22
N TYR A 72 11.42 -18.50 -3.97
CA TYR A 72 10.75 -17.72 -2.92
C TYR A 72 11.47 -16.39 -2.66
N TRP A 73 12.78 -16.42 -2.41
CA TRP A 73 13.54 -15.20 -2.15
C TRP A 73 13.63 -14.27 -3.36
N ARG A 74 13.64 -14.81 -4.60
CA ARG A 74 13.51 -14.00 -5.82
C ARG A 74 12.16 -13.29 -5.89
N MET A 75 11.07 -13.98 -5.55
CA MET A 75 9.74 -13.36 -5.47
C MET A 75 9.75 -12.21 -4.45
N VAL A 76 10.21 -12.47 -3.22
CA VAL A 76 10.26 -11.46 -2.15
C VAL A 76 11.13 -10.27 -2.56
N ALA A 77 12.35 -10.51 -3.04
CA ALA A 77 13.27 -9.46 -3.45
C ALA A 77 12.70 -8.59 -4.57
N ARG A 78 12.04 -9.18 -5.57
CA ARG A 78 11.39 -8.42 -6.66
C ARG A 78 10.25 -7.52 -6.16
N VAL A 79 9.44 -8.02 -5.22
CA VAL A 79 8.34 -7.22 -4.62
C VAL A 79 8.89 -6.09 -3.76
N VAL A 80 9.88 -6.38 -2.89
CA VAL A 80 10.52 -5.37 -2.04
C VAL A 80 11.27 -4.33 -2.87
N GLU A 81 11.95 -4.73 -3.94
CA GLU A 81 12.62 -3.79 -4.82
C GLU A 81 11.63 -2.85 -5.51
N TYR A 82 10.53 -3.39 -6.04
CA TYR A 82 9.56 -2.60 -6.80
C TYR A 82 8.69 -1.68 -5.94
N TYR A 83 8.11 -2.23 -4.87
CA TYR A 83 7.16 -1.51 -4.00
C TYR A 83 7.80 -0.95 -2.72
N GLY A 84 9.05 -1.31 -2.47
CA GLY A 84 9.86 -0.83 -1.36
C GLY A 84 10.84 0.24 -1.84
N ASN A 85 11.97 -0.24 -2.35
CA ASN A 85 13.13 0.59 -2.69
C ASN A 85 12.85 1.62 -3.80
N ASN A 86 12.06 1.24 -4.80
CA ASN A 86 11.71 2.10 -5.95
C ASN A 86 10.39 2.87 -5.76
N TYR A 87 9.78 2.82 -4.57
CA TYR A 87 8.58 3.59 -4.31
C TYR A 87 8.91 5.08 -4.13
N GLU A 88 8.17 5.92 -4.84
CA GLU A 88 8.23 7.37 -4.70
C GLU A 88 6.95 7.88 -4.03
N ILE A 89 7.11 8.79 -3.07
CA ILE A 89 5.98 9.35 -2.32
C ILE A 89 5.04 10.08 -3.27
N SER A 90 3.79 9.61 -3.33
CA SER A 90 2.77 10.23 -4.18
C SER A 90 2.24 11.55 -3.60
N ASN A 91 1.66 12.39 -4.46
CA ASN A 91 0.88 13.55 -4.01
C ASN A 91 -0.28 13.14 -3.08
N TYR A 92 -0.82 11.93 -3.26
CA TYR A 92 -1.91 11.43 -2.45
C TYR A 92 -1.47 11.16 -1.00
N MET A 93 -0.30 10.54 -0.80
CA MET A 93 0.27 10.39 0.55
C MET A 93 0.64 11.74 1.18
N GLN A 94 1.17 12.67 0.38
CA GLN A 94 1.43 14.05 0.84
C GLN A 94 0.14 14.75 1.30
N ASP A 95 -0.97 14.54 0.60
CA ASP A 95 -2.27 15.12 0.96
C ASP A 95 -2.84 14.48 2.24
N ILE A 96 -2.65 13.17 2.46
CA ILE A 96 -2.99 12.51 3.73
C ILE A 96 -2.22 13.16 4.89
N LYS A 97 -0.90 13.37 4.74
CA LYS A 97 -0.10 14.07 5.75
C LYS A 97 -0.65 15.47 6.05
N LYS A 98 -1.00 16.24 5.01
CA LYS A 98 -1.57 17.59 5.19
C LYS A 98 -2.93 17.55 5.91
N ILE A 99 -3.75 16.55 5.62
CA ILE A 99 -5.06 16.36 6.27
C ILE A 99 -4.90 16.06 7.76
N ILE A 100 -3.93 15.23 8.13
CA ILE A 100 -3.59 14.95 9.54
C ILE A 100 -3.07 16.24 10.22
N GLY A 101 -2.21 16.98 9.51
CA GLY A 101 -1.68 18.26 9.97
C GLY A 101 -0.86 18.10 11.25
N ASN A 102 -1.07 19.00 12.22
CA ASN A 102 -0.36 19.01 13.50
C ASN A 102 -1.17 18.36 14.64
N LYS A 103 -2.25 17.63 14.33
CA LYS A 103 -3.09 16.99 15.35
C LYS A 103 -2.39 15.74 15.89
N SER A 104 -2.67 15.40 17.16
CA SER A 104 -2.29 14.09 17.68
C SER A 104 -2.95 13.00 16.85
N TYR A 105 -2.20 11.99 16.43
CA TYR A 105 -2.74 10.91 15.61
C TYR A 105 -2.15 9.55 15.98
N PHE A 106 -2.81 8.51 15.50
CA PHE A 106 -2.29 7.14 15.50
C PHE A 106 -2.71 6.46 14.19
N VAL A 107 -1.80 5.71 13.57
CA VAL A 107 -2.10 4.90 12.38
C VAL A 107 -2.31 3.45 12.79
N TRP A 108 -3.50 2.91 12.49
CA TRP A 108 -3.80 1.49 12.64
C TRP A 108 -4.13 0.88 11.29
N THR A 109 -3.17 0.16 10.71
CA THR A 109 -3.28 -0.40 9.36
C THR A 109 -3.01 -1.89 9.32
N SER A 110 -3.64 -2.59 8.39
CA SER A 110 -3.31 -3.97 8.03
C SER A 110 -2.27 -4.05 6.90
N ASN A 111 -1.86 -2.92 6.34
CA ASN A 111 -0.91 -2.88 5.24
C ASN A 111 0.50 -3.24 5.72
N ILE A 112 1.26 -3.83 4.80
CA ILE A 112 2.65 -4.25 5.01
C ILE A 112 3.65 -3.37 4.25
N ASP A 113 3.15 -2.38 3.51
CA ASP A 113 3.96 -1.34 2.88
C ASP A 113 4.36 -0.26 3.90
N HIS A 114 5.23 0.65 3.46
CA HIS A 114 5.88 1.64 4.31
C HIS A 114 5.54 3.08 3.89
N HIS A 115 4.44 3.28 3.16
CA HIS A 115 4.06 4.58 2.60
C HIS A 115 3.84 5.66 3.69
N PHE A 116 3.22 5.31 4.82
CA PHE A 116 3.03 6.23 5.95
C PHE A 116 4.37 6.69 6.54
N ALA A 117 5.26 5.75 6.86
CA ALA A 117 6.58 6.05 7.40
C ALA A 117 7.38 6.96 6.47
N LEU A 118 7.35 6.69 5.15
CA LEU A 118 8.06 7.50 4.16
C LEU A 118 7.57 8.95 4.07
N VAL A 119 6.25 9.18 4.21
CA VAL A 119 5.71 10.54 4.24
C VAL A 119 5.92 11.19 5.63
N GLY A 120 6.47 10.48 6.61
CA GLY A 120 6.69 10.96 7.97
C GLY A 120 5.40 11.02 8.78
N VAL A 121 4.51 10.05 8.54
CA VAL A 121 3.36 9.74 9.38
C VAL A 121 3.70 8.43 10.09
N ASP A 122 4.08 8.51 11.36
CA ASP A 122 4.57 7.39 12.19
C ASP A 122 3.86 7.42 13.56
#